data_AF-A0A3D4LK08-F1
#
_entry.id   AF-A0A3D4LK08-F1
#
_cell.length_a   1.000
_cell.length_b   1.000
_cell.length_c   1.000
_cell.angle_alpha   90.00
_cell.angle_beta   90.00
_cell.angle_gamma   90.00
#
_symmetry.space_group_name_H-M   'P 1'
#
loop_
_entity.id
_entity.type
_entity.pdbx_description
1 polymer ?
#
loop_
_entity_poly.entity_id
_entity_poly.type
_entity_poly.pdbx_seq_one_letter_code
_entity_poly.pdbx_strand_id
1 'polypeptide(L)'
;MYRLNKFRDGSLLYGISLWNRFHSKCAMINTKEFDEKSIINSNVMLEIASNTARNKSDNRLDKEKLKSYLPEIRKMTNQNPTKFYPKLEEMLLECGIILVALPNLRNASINGATKKFKNGSVMLLITDKNKNSDIFWFSIIHEISHILDSDFYSNYKDEDSYKEKELKANKFAGNFFIDEDLYKDFVEKEDYTKDAIVQFSESLAIHPIADIEQKDCLRIRKSSLIYY
;
A
#
# COMPACT_ATOMS: atom_id res chain seq x y z
N MET A 1 13.62 6.93 50.40
CA MET A 1 12.45 7.84 50.36
C MET A 1 12.77 9.03 49.47
N TYR A 2 12.36 9.03 48.20
CA TYR A 2 12.47 10.21 47.34
C TYR A 2 11.09 10.83 47.13
N ARG A 3 10.96 12.09 47.56
CA ARG A 3 9.78 12.94 47.42
C ARG A 3 9.51 13.24 45.94
N LEU A 4 8.29 12.97 45.50
CA LEU A 4 7.73 13.49 44.24
C LEU A 4 7.32 14.96 44.46
N ASN A 5 8.04 15.89 43.82
CA ASN A 5 7.56 17.26 43.65
C ASN A 5 6.74 17.36 42.36
N LYS A 6 5.55 17.96 42.50
CA LYS A 6 4.59 18.30 41.44
C LYS A 6 5.29 19.03 40.29
N PHE A 7 5.25 18.43 39.09
CA PHE A 7 5.42 19.17 37.85
C PHE A 7 4.08 19.82 37.48
N ARG A 8 4.05 21.15 37.63
CA ARG A 8 3.03 22.06 37.10
C ARG A 8 3.70 22.77 35.92
N ASP A 9 3.53 22.25 34.71
CA ASP A 9 3.79 23.04 33.50
C ASP A 9 2.95 22.49 32.33
N GLY A 10 2.26 23.40 31.66
CA GLY A 10 1.26 23.18 30.60
C GLY A 10 1.87 22.93 29.23
N SER A 11 2.96 22.15 29.15
CA SER A 11 3.66 21.83 27.90
C SER A 11 3.24 20.48 27.27
N LEU A 12 2.36 19.71 27.92
CA LEU A 12 1.91 18.39 27.45
C LEU A 12 0.83 18.43 26.35
N LEU A 13 0.15 19.56 26.13
CA LEU A 13 -1.00 19.61 25.22
C LEU A 13 -0.64 19.84 23.74
N TYR A 14 0.57 20.31 23.43
CA TYR A 14 1.03 20.43 22.03
C TYR A 14 1.31 19.07 21.36
N GLY A 15 1.58 18.02 22.16
CA GLY A 15 1.85 16.68 21.64
C GLY A 15 0.59 15.96 21.12
N ILE A 16 -0.55 16.15 21.80
CA ILE A 16 -1.80 15.44 21.48
C ILE A 16 -2.42 15.95 20.17
N SER A 17 -2.35 17.26 19.91
CA SER A 17 -2.87 17.84 18.66
C SER A 17 -2.08 17.45 17.41
N LEU A 18 -0.84 16.96 17.57
CA LEU A 18 -0.03 16.37 16.50
C LEU A 18 -0.47 14.95 16.12
N TRP A 19 -1.07 14.19 17.05
CA TRP A 19 -1.66 12.88 16.75
C TRP A 19 -2.94 12.99 15.92
N ASN A 20 -3.59 14.14 15.95
CA ASN A 20 -4.78 14.45 15.17
C ASN A 20 -4.44 14.86 13.73
N ARG A 21 -3.17 14.77 13.33
CA ARG A 21 -2.70 14.97 11.96
C ARG A 21 -1.89 13.75 11.52
N PHE A 22 -2.02 13.35 10.26
CA PHE A 22 -1.18 12.28 9.72
C PHE A 22 0.30 12.69 9.71
N HIS A 23 1.17 11.73 9.98
CA HIS A 23 2.60 11.91 9.80
C HIS A 23 2.92 12.23 8.33
N SER A 24 3.29 13.48 8.05
CA SER A 24 3.59 13.99 6.71
C SER A 24 4.82 13.35 6.02
N LYS A 25 5.45 12.35 6.65
CA LYS A 25 6.68 11.68 6.19
C LYS A 25 6.44 10.31 5.56
N CYS A 26 5.18 9.95 5.28
CA CYS A 26 4.82 8.70 4.62
C CYS A 26 3.76 8.98 3.54
N ALA A 27 3.73 8.20 2.47
CA ALA A 27 2.53 8.03 1.64
C ALA A 27 1.64 6.95 2.30
N MET A 28 0.31 7.06 2.21
CA MET A 28 -0.63 6.15 2.88
C MET A 28 -1.87 5.93 2.02
N ILE A 29 -2.34 4.69 1.94
CA ILE A 29 -3.63 4.37 1.33
C ILE A 29 -4.72 4.39 2.42
N ASN A 30 -5.68 5.33 2.34
CA ASN A 30 -6.81 5.44 3.26
C ASN A 30 -8.14 5.04 2.60
N THR A 31 -9.07 4.46 3.38
CA THR A 31 -10.32 3.87 2.84
C THR A 31 -11.63 4.48 3.35
N LYS A 32 -11.60 5.50 4.23
CA LYS A 32 -12.79 6.09 4.87
C LYS A 32 -12.53 7.55 5.31
N GLU A 33 -13.61 8.33 5.41
CA GLU A 33 -13.67 9.62 6.12
C GLU A 33 -13.06 9.54 7.53
N PHE A 34 -12.33 10.60 7.89
CA PHE A 34 -11.46 10.63 9.05
C PHE A 34 -12.23 10.94 10.35
N ASP A 35 -12.32 9.97 11.24
CA ASP A 35 -12.52 10.24 12.67
C ASP A 35 -11.16 10.29 13.40
N GLU A 36 -11.11 10.96 14.55
CA GLU A 36 -9.89 11.14 15.33
C GLU A 36 -9.23 9.80 15.70
N LYS A 37 -10.02 8.76 15.95
CA LYS A 37 -9.54 7.43 16.31
C LYS A 37 -8.83 6.76 15.14
N SER A 38 -9.32 6.97 13.91
CA SER A 38 -8.73 6.45 12.69
C SER A 38 -7.36 7.05 12.42
N ILE A 39 -7.22 8.38 12.59
CA ILE A 39 -5.93 9.05 12.43
C ILE A 39 -4.92 8.53 13.46
N ILE A 40 -5.32 8.46 14.73
CA ILE A 40 -4.47 7.98 15.81
C ILE A 40 -4.02 6.53 15.54
N ASN A 41 -4.95 5.64 15.23
CA ASN A 41 -4.66 4.22 15.02
C ASN A 41 -3.75 3.99 13.80
N SER A 42 -3.99 4.70 12.71
CA SER A 42 -3.12 4.67 11.53
C SER A 42 -1.71 5.20 11.85
N ASN A 43 -1.60 6.28 12.64
CA ASN A 43 -0.31 6.80 13.10
C ASN A 43 0.45 5.80 14.01
N VAL A 44 -0.26 5.11 14.91
CA VAL A 44 0.34 4.05 15.75
C VAL A 44 0.91 2.93 14.87
N MET A 45 0.14 2.46 13.89
CA MET A 45 0.60 1.44 12.95
C MET A 45 1.84 1.87 12.17
N LEU A 46 1.86 3.10 11.66
CA LEU A 46 3.02 3.66 10.97
C LEU A 46 4.25 3.71 11.85
N GLU A 47 4.10 4.04 13.14
CA GLU A 47 5.24 4.12 14.06
C GLU A 47 5.76 2.72 14.42
N ILE A 48 4.87 1.75 14.65
CA ILE A 48 5.24 0.33 14.85
C ILE A 48 6.00 -0.18 13.62
N ALA A 49 5.46 0.04 12.43
CA ALA A 49 6.08 -0.39 11.18
C ALA A 49 7.44 0.30 10.97
N SER A 50 7.48 1.61 11.21
CA SER A 50 8.70 2.42 11.08
C SER A 50 9.78 1.92 12.02
N ASN A 51 9.45 1.60 13.27
CA ASN A 51 10.41 1.08 14.24
C ASN A 51 10.87 -0.34 13.91
N THR A 52 9.97 -1.17 13.38
CA THR A 52 10.29 -2.53 12.93
C THR A 52 11.24 -2.52 11.73
N ALA A 53 11.08 -1.58 10.81
CA ALA A 53 11.96 -1.45 9.65
C ALA A 53 13.25 -0.68 9.97
N ARG A 54 13.21 0.23 10.95
CA ARG A 54 14.38 1.04 11.33
C ARG A 54 15.54 0.13 11.72
N ASN A 55 16.67 0.30 11.04
CA ASN A 55 17.90 -0.47 11.22
C ASN A 55 17.84 -1.95 10.82
N LYS A 56 16.79 -2.42 10.14
CA LYS A 56 16.81 -3.77 9.52
C LYS A 56 17.80 -3.85 8.35
N SER A 57 18.05 -2.73 7.67
CA SER A 57 19.00 -2.63 6.56
C SER A 57 19.47 -1.19 6.39
N ASP A 58 20.67 -1.05 5.82
CA ASP A 58 21.25 0.19 5.31
C ASP A 58 21.39 0.21 3.78
N ASN A 59 20.88 -0.82 3.09
CA ASN A 59 20.81 -0.86 1.64
C ASN A 59 20.00 0.33 1.13
N ARG A 60 20.60 1.13 0.25
CA ARG A 60 19.93 2.26 -0.39
C ARG A 60 18.98 1.75 -1.46
N LEU A 61 17.85 2.43 -1.64
CA LEU A 61 16.87 2.10 -2.68
C LEU A 61 17.54 2.01 -4.07
N ASP A 62 17.40 0.85 -4.70
CA ASP A 62 17.76 0.60 -6.11
C ASP A 62 16.48 0.39 -6.93
N LYS A 63 16.07 1.44 -7.64
CA LYS A 63 14.86 1.42 -8.46
C LYS A 63 15.00 0.60 -9.72
N GLU A 64 16.20 0.51 -10.30
CA GLU A 64 16.41 -0.25 -11.52
C GLU A 64 16.38 -1.74 -11.23
N LYS A 65 16.97 -2.15 -10.10
CA LYS A 65 16.82 -3.51 -9.58
C LYS A 65 15.37 -3.85 -9.26
N LEU A 66 14.63 -2.94 -8.62
CA LEU A 66 13.19 -3.13 -8.37
C LEU A 66 12.41 -3.35 -9.66
N LYS A 67 12.63 -2.52 -10.69
CA LYS A 67 12.00 -2.69 -12.01
C LYS A 67 12.34 -4.05 -12.63
N SER A 68 13.59 -4.49 -12.51
CA SER A 68 14.03 -5.79 -13.04
C SER A 68 13.33 -6.98 -12.38
N TYR A 69 12.87 -6.83 -11.13
CA TYR A 69 12.16 -7.86 -10.38
C TYR A 69 10.64 -7.87 -10.58
N LEU A 70 10.06 -6.83 -11.15
CA LEU A 70 8.62 -6.74 -11.44
C LEU A 70 8.05 -7.97 -12.17
N PRO A 71 8.68 -8.51 -13.24
CA PRO A 71 8.18 -9.71 -13.92
C PRO A 71 8.16 -10.96 -13.02
N GLU A 72 9.14 -11.09 -12.12
CA GLU A 72 9.22 -12.23 -11.20
C GLU A 72 8.21 -12.09 -10.06
N ILE A 73 8.01 -10.87 -9.53
CA ILE A 73 6.94 -10.55 -8.57
C ILE A 73 5.57 -10.89 -9.16
N ARG A 74 5.33 -10.60 -10.44
CA ARG A 74 4.05 -10.95 -11.10
C ARG A 74 3.78 -12.45 -11.07
N LYS A 75 4.80 -13.30 -11.31
CA LYS A 75 4.65 -14.77 -11.27
C LYS A 75 4.33 -15.31 -9.87
N MET A 76 4.70 -14.58 -8.82
CA MET A 76 4.44 -14.97 -7.43
C MET A 76 2.94 -14.93 -7.07
N THR A 77 2.12 -14.20 -7.83
CA THR A 77 0.68 -14.09 -7.58
C THR A 77 -0.06 -15.43 -7.60
N ASN A 78 0.49 -16.42 -8.29
CA ASN A 78 -0.02 -17.79 -8.39
C ASN A 78 0.59 -18.77 -7.38
N GLN A 79 1.43 -18.29 -6.46
CA GLN A 79 2.16 -19.15 -5.54
C GLN A 79 1.53 -19.13 -4.14
N ASN A 80 1.79 -20.19 -3.37
CA ASN A 80 1.36 -20.24 -1.98
C ASN A 80 2.13 -19.21 -1.13
N PRO A 81 1.49 -18.52 -0.16
CA PRO A 81 2.15 -17.57 0.75
C PRO A 81 3.41 -18.08 1.42
N THR A 82 3.45 -19.36 1.81
CA THR A 82 4.64 -19.97 2.43
C THR A 82 5.86 -20.03 1.49
N LYS A 83 5.64 -19.95 0.18
CA LYS A 83 6.70 -19.96 -0.84
C LYS A 83 7.05 -18.57 -1.32
N PHE A 84 6.07 -17.74 -1.66
CA PHE A 84 6.38 -16.44 -2.25
C PHE A 84 6.84 -15.42 -1.22
N TYR A 85 6.29 -15.44 0.00
CA TYR A 85 6.50 -14.33 0.94
C TYR A 85 7.98 -14.17 1.35
N PRO A 86 8.71 -15.25 1.71
CA PRO A 86 10.14 -15.13 1.99
C PRO A 86 10.94 -14.63 0.78
N LYS A 87 10.62 -15.12 -0.43
CA LYS A 87 11.28 -14.71 -1.66
C LYS A 87 11.01 -13.25 -2.01
N LEU A 88 9.78 -12.79 -1.80
CA LEU A 88 9.38 -11.39 -1.99
C LEU A 88 10.13 -10.48 -1.01
N GLU A 89 10.20 -10.86 0.28
CA GLU A 89 10.94 -10.11 1.30
C GLU A 89 12.42 -9.99 0.94
N GLU A 90 13.05 -11.08 0.52
CA GLU A 90 14.44 -11.11 0.06
C GLU A 90 14.67 -10.20 -1.15
N MET A 91 13.87 -10.33 -2.21
CA MET A 91 13.98 -9.52 -3.43
C MET A 91 13.75 -8.03 -3.17
N LEU A 92 12.81 -7.68 -2.29
CA LEU A 92 12.60 -6.29 -1.89
C LEU A 92 13.77 -5.76 -1.07
N LEU A 93 14.31 -6.55 -0.13
CA LEU A 93 15.45 -6.18 0.70
C LEU A 93 16.71 -5.93 -0.15
N GLU A 94 16.90 -6.74 -1.18
CA GLU A 94 17.93 -6.57 -2.19
C GLU A 94 17.84 -5.26 -2.97
N CYS A 95 16.63 -4.69 -3.07
CA CYS A 95 16.36 -3.36 -3.64
C CYS A 95 16.45 -2.23 -2.60
N GLY A 96 16.80 -2.53 -1.34
CA GLY A 96 16.77 -1.57 -0.24
C GLY A 96 15.38 -1.28 0.31
N ILE A 97 14.42 -2.19 0.10
CA ILE A 97 13.03 -2.08 0.55
C ILE A 97 12.75 -3.13 1.63
N ILE A 98 12.37 -2.67 2.81
CA ILE A 98 12.02 -3.50 3.96
C ILE A 98 10.51 -3.68 3.96
N LEU A 99 10.06 -4.89 3.61
CA LEU A 99 8.64 -5.26 3.69
C LEU A 99 8.24 -5.44 5.16
N VAL A 100 7.16 -4.78 5.57
CA VAL A 100 6.56 -4.94 6.89
C VAL A 100 5.09 -5.28 6.71
N ALA A 101 4.69 -6.45 7.20
CA ALA A 101 3.28 -6.82 7.30
C ALA A 101 2.82 -6.69 8.75
N LEU A 102 1.74 -5.94 8.98
CA LEU A 102 1.13 -5.80 10.31
C LEU A 102 -0.33 -6.25 10.29
N PRO A 103 -0.83 -6.82 11.39
CA PRO A 103 -2.26 -6.96 11.57
C PRO A 103 -2.91 -5.56 11.61
N ASN A 104 -4.07 -5.42 10.95
CA ASN A 104 -4.80 -4.18 10.90
C ASN A 104 -5.40 -3.85 12.26
N LEU A 105 -5.06 -2.69 12.78
CA LEU A 105 -5.64 -2.19 14.01
C LEU A 105 -7.10 -1.76 13.75
N ARG A 106 -8.02 -2.16 14.64
CA ARG A 106 -9.44 -1.78 14.50
C ARG A 106 -9.57 -0.26 14.37
N ASN A 107 -10.38 0.18 13.40
CA ASN A 107 -10.58 1.59 13.05
C ASN A 107 -9.37 2.28 12.38
N ALA A 108 -8.26 1.61 12.08
CA ALA A 108 -7.24 2.19 11.22
C ALA A 108 -7.70 2.20 9.75
N SER A 109 -7.51 3.34 9.08
CA SER A 109 -7.84 3.52 7.67
C SER A 109 -6.75 3.03 6.72
N ILE A 110 -5.56 2.68 7.22
CA ILE A 110 -4.37 2.41 6.42
C ILE A 110 -4.33 0.97 5.84
N ASN A 111 -4.28 0.86 4.51
CA ASN A 111 -4.05 -0.43 3.83
C ASN A 111 -2.56 -0.68 3.57
N GLY A 112 -1.82 0.39 3.28
CA GLY A 112 -0.41 0.36 2.99
C GLY A 112 0.22 1.72 3.23
N ALA A 113 1.55 1.73 3.32
CA ALA A 113 2.32 2.96 3.35
C ALA A 113 3.77 2.75 2.93
N THR A 114 4.38 3.82 2.42
CA THR A 114 5.80 3.85 2.12
C THR A 114 6.52 5.00 2.81
N LYS A 115 7.74 4.73 3.26
CA LYS A 115 8.57 5.70 3.98
C LYS A 115 10.05 5.52 3.65
N LYS A 116 10.71 6.59 3.22
CA LYS A 116 12.17 6.59 3.02
C LYS A 116 12.90 7.01 4.29
N PHE A 117 13.86 6.22 4.73
CA PHE A 117 14.71 6.53 5.88
C PHE A 117 15.94 7.36 5.48
N LYS A 118 16.59 7.96 6.48
CA LYS A 118 17.79 8.80 6.27
C LYS A 118 18.98 8.02 5.68
N ASN A 119 19.10 6.73 5.98
CA ASN A 119 20.14 5.86 5.42
C ASN A 119 19.87 5.49 3.95
N GLY A 120 18.72 5.87 3.39
CA GLY A 120 18.34 5.61 2.01
C GLY A 120 17.53 4.34 1.77
N SER A 121 17.38 3.49 2.79
CA SER A 121 16.44 2.36 2.76
C SER A 121 14.98 2.86 2.78
N VAL A 122 14.06 2.02 2.32
CA VAL A 122 12.64 2.31 2.22
C VAL A 122 11.86 1.25 2.98
N MET A 123 10.84 1.67 3.73
CA MET A 123 9.83 0.77 4.27
C MET A 123 8.67 0.67 3.29
N LEU A 124 8.17 -0.55 3.07
CA LEU A 124 6.88 -0.84 2.44
C LEU A 124 6.01 -1.55 3.48
N LEU A 125 5.00 -0.87 3.99
CA LEU A 125 4.01 -1.41 4.91
C LEU A 125 2.79 -1.91 4.14
N ILE A 126 2.33 -3.10 4.50
CA ILE A 126 1.01 -3.63 4.16
C ILE A 126 0.28 -4.08 5.42
N THR A 127 -1.04 -3.95 5.43
CA THR A 127 -1.88 -4.40 6.55
C THR A 127 -2.75 -5.58 6.13
N ASP A 128 -3.03 -6.50 7.05
CA ASP A 128 -3.92 -7.66 6.79
C ASP A 128 -5.43 -7.29 6.79
N LYS A 129 -5.75 -6.00 6.67
CA LYS A 129 -7.11 -5.45 6.73
C LYS A 129 -8.07 -6.17 5.80
N ASN A 130 -7.57 -6.55 4.63
CA ASN A 130 -8.28 -7.31 3.63
C ASN A 130 -7.50 -8.61 3.37
N LYS A 131 -8.06 -9.74 3.80
CA LYS A 131 -7.43 -11.07 3.69
C LYS A 131 -7.46 -11.68 2.28
N ASN A 132 -7.74 -10.86 1.26
CA ASN A 132 -7.83 -11.32 -0.12
C ASN A 132 -6.49 -11.13 -0.84
N SER A 133 -6.14 -12.14 -1.66
CA SER A 133 -4.86 -12.19 -2.37
C SER A 133 -4.74 -11.07 -3.40
N ASP A 134 -5.82 -10.76 -4.10
CA ASP A 134 -5.89 -9.68 -5.08
C ASP A 134 -5.61 -8.30 -4.46
N ILE A 135 -6.22 -8.01 -3.31
CA ILE A 135 -6.03 -6.76 -2.56
C ILE A 135 -4.60 -6.69 -2.01
N PHE A 136 -4.06 -7.80 -1.53
CA PHE A 136 -2.66 -7.88 -1.11
C PHE A 136 -1.71 -7.49 -2.25
N TRP A 137 -1.84 -8.13 -3.41
CA TRP A 137 -0.96 -7.89 -4.55
C TRP A 137 -1.15 -6.50 -5.14
N PHE A 138 -2.39 -6.04 -5.27
CA PHE A 138 -2.68 -4.66 -5.68
C PHE A 138 -2.03 -3.65 -4.74
N SER A 139 -2.15 -3.83 -3.42
CA SER A 139 -1.53 -2.93 -2.43
C SER A 139 -0.02 -2.91 -2.54
N ILE A 140 0.63 -4.07 -2.70
CA ILE A 140 2.08 -4.16 -2.89
C ILE A 140 2.53 -3.38 -4.13
N ILE A 141 1.86 -3.58 -5.27
CA ILE A 141 2.25 -2.92 -6.52
C ILE A 141 1.92 -1.43 -6.50
N HIS A 142 0.82 -1.04 -5.87
CA HIS A 142 0.47 0.36 -5.64
C HIS A 142 1.59 1.06 -4.85
N GLU A 143 2.03 0.48 -3.73
CA GLU A 143 3.12 1.04 -2.94
C GLU A 143 4.45 1.03 -3.71
N ILE A 144 4.73 0.00 -4.52
CA ILE A 144 5.89 -0.01 -5.42
C ILE A 144 5.82 1.15 -6.43
N SER A 145 4.64 1.52 -6.94
CA SER A 145 4.49 2.70 -7.81
C SER A 145 4.96 3.97 -7.10
N HIS A 146 4.54 4.19 -5.86
CA HIS A 146 5.02 5.33 -5.06
C HIS A 146 6.53 5.30 -4.87
N ILE A 147 7.12 4.13 -4.57
CA ILE A 147 8.57 3.99 -4.43
C ILE A 147 9.28 4.35 -5.75
N LEU A 148 8.79 3.85 -6.88
CA LEU A 148 9.34 4.13 -8.22
C LEU A 148 9.24 5.61 -8.58
N ASP A 149 8.22 6.31 -8.12
CA ASP A 149 8.02 7.74 -8.33
C ASP A 149 8.71 8.63 -7.28
N SER A 150 9.35 8.05 -6.26
CA SER A 150 9.89 8.77 -5.10
C SER A 150 8.83 9.50 -4.25
N ASP A 151 7.58 9.06 -4.31
CA ASP A 151 6.47 9.65 -3.58
C ASP A 151 6.37 9.10 -2.16
N PHE A 152 7.22 9.60 -1.27
CA PHE A 152 7.27 9.18 0.14
C PHE A 152 6.54 10.11 1.11
N TYR A 153 5.88 11.14 0.59
CA TYR A 153 5.29 12.22 1.38
C TYR A 153 3.86 12.50 0.91
N SER A 154 2.90 12.34 1.81
CA SER A 154 1.53 12.81 1.61
C SER A 154 1.41 14.24 2.17
N ASN A 155 1.22 15.22 1.28
CA ASN A 155 0.86 16.58 1.70
C ASN A 155 -0.66 16.73 1.58
N TYR A 156 -1.41 16.29 2.58
CA TYR A 156 -2.88 16.38 2.61
C TYR A 156 -3.44 17.81 2.55
N LYS A 157 -2.59 18.84 2.57
CA LYS A 157 -3.02 20.23 2.35
C LYS A 157 -3.21 20.56 0.86
N ASP A 158 -2.63 19.75 -0.02
CA ASP A 158 -2.74 19.86 -1.47
C ASP A 158 -3.47 18.61 -1.97
N GLU A 159 -4.80 18.68 -1.90
CA GLU A 159 -5.66 17.55 -2.26
C GLU A 159 -5.48 17.12 -3.71
N ASP A 160 -5.31 18.06 -4.64
CA ASP A 160 -5.21 17.75 -6.07
C ASP A 160 -3.92 16.99 -6.36
N SER A 161 -2.79 17.44 -5.81
CA SER A 161 -1.52 16.71 -5.95
C SER A 161 -1.59 15.31 -5.32
N TYR A 162 -2.25 15.16 -4.18
CA TYR A 162 -2.47 13.85 -3.58
C TYR A 162 -3.30 12.94 -4.49
N LYS A 163 -4.44 13.42 -4.99
CA LYS A 163 -5.34 12.66 -5.87
C LYS A 163 -4.63 12.20 -7.15
N GLU A 164 -3.80 13.05 -7.76
CA GLU A 164 -3.02 12.69 -8.94
C GLU A 164 -2.04 11.54 -8.68
N LYS A 165 -1.34 11.56 -7.54
CA LYS A 165 -0.40 10.50 -7.15
C LYS A 165 -1.10 9.17 -6.91
N GLU A 166 -2.20 9.20 -6.17
CA GLU A 166 -3.02 7.99 -5.92
C GLU A 166 -3.59 7.43 -7.22
N LEU A 167 -4.09 8.29 -8.13
CA LEU A 167 -4.60 7.87 -9.43
C LEU A 167 -3.52 7.22 -10.29
N LYS A 168 -2.32 7.78 -10.28
CA LYS A 168 -1.17 7.22 -11.00
C LYS A 168 -0.76 5.85 -10.44
N ALA A 169 -0.68 5.73 -9.11
CA ALA A 169 -0.34 4.47 -8.46
C ALA A 169 -1.41 3.39 -8.70
N ASN A 170 -2.68 3.75 -8.65
CA ASN A 170 -3.80 2.86 -9.00
C ASN A 170 -3.72 2.40 -10.46
N LYS A 171 -3.44 3.32 -11.38
CA LYS A 171 -3.28 2.98 -12.81
C LYS A 171 -2.09 2.04 -13.02
N PHE A 172 -0.96 2.31 -12.38
CA PHE A 172 0.22 1.45 -12.46
C PHE A 172 -0.07 0.03 -11.95
N ALA A 173 -0.72 -0.08 -10.78
CA ALA A 173 -1.07 -1.37 -10.20
C ALA A 173 -2.08 -2.15 -11.05
N GLY A 174 -3.10 -1.48 -11.59
CA GLY A 174 -4.06 -2.11 -12.51
C GLY A 174 -3.37 -2.66 -13.76
N ASN A 175 -2.62 -1.80 -14.46
CA ASN A 175 -1.94 -2.17 -15.71
C ASN A 175 -0.84 -3.22 -15.51
N PHE A 176 -0.28 -3.34 -14.30
CA PHE A 176 0.70 -4.37 -13.99
C PHE A 176 0.13 -5.80 -14.06
N PHE A 177 -1.13 -5.98 -13.63
CA PHE A 177 -1.80 -7.29 -13.65
C PHE A 177 -2.58 -7.53 -14.93
N ILE A 178 -3.35 -6.53 -15.37
CA ILE A 178 -4.23 -6.63 -16.54
C ILE A 178 -3.87 -5.50 -17.49
N ASP A 179 -3.37 -5.86 -18.67
CA ASP A 179 -3.09 -4.87 -19.71
C ASP A 179 -4.38 -4.12 -20.08
N GLU A 180 -4.26 -2.81 -20.31
CA GLU A 180 -5.40 -1.93 -20.54
C GLU A 180 -6.17 -2.28 -21.83
N ASP A 181 -5.45 -2.69 -22.87
CA ASP A 181 -6.04 -3.06 -24.16
C ASP A 181 -6.70 -4.44 -24.05
N LEU A 182 -6.05 -5.41 -23.39
CA LEU A 182 -6.64 -6.74 -23.14
C LEU A 182 -7.91 -6.67 -22.28
N TYR A 183 -7.92 -5.78 -21.28
CA TYR A 183 -9.10 -5.54 -20.46
C TYR A 183 -10.24 -4.93 -21.28
N LYS A 184 -9.92 -3.96 -22.14
CA LYS A 184 -10.89 -3.31 -23.01
C LYS A 184 -11.53 -4.33 -23.96
N ASP A 185 -10.71 -5.16 -24.60
CA ASP A 185 -11.18 -6.24 -25.48
C ASP A 185 -12.06 -7.25 -24.74
N PHE A 186 -11.77 -7.54 -23.46
CA PHE A 186 -12.61 -8.40 -22.62
C PHE A 186 -13.96 -7.75 -22.31
N VAL A 187 -13.98 -6.47 -21.93
CA VAL A 187 -15.21 -5.72 -21.62
C VAL A 187 -16.11 -5.58 -22.85
N GLU A 188 -15.52 -5.34 -24.03
CA GLU A 188 -16.26 -5.22 -25.29
C GLU A 188 -16.95 -6.52 -25.73
N LYS A 189 -16.50 -7.69 -25.24
CA LYS A 189 -17.16 -8.98 -25.50
C LYS A 189 -18.46 -9.15 -24.71
N GLU A 190 -18.67 -8.36 -23.66
CA GLU A 190 -19.83 -8.40 -22.75
C GLU A 190 -20.14 -9.79 -22.14
N ASP A 191 -19.20 -10.73 -22.19
CA ASP A 191 -19.30 -12.05 -21.55
C ASP A 191 -18.59 -12.05 -20.20
N TYR A 192 -19.40 -11.94 -19.17
CA TYR A 192 -18.98 -11.84 -17.77
C TYR A 192 -19.20 -13.15 -16.99
N THR A 193 -19.38 -14.27 -17.69
CA THR A 193 -19.54 -15.57 -17.05
C THR A 193 -18.28 -15.98 -16.30
N LYS A 194 -18.44 -16.82 -15.28
CA LYS A 194 -17.30 -17.32 -14.49
C LYS A 194 -16.24 -17.99 -15.36
N ASP A 195 -16.68 -18.76 -16.36
CA ASP A 195 -15.77 -19.47 -17.27
C ASP A 195 -14.99 -18.49 -18.16
N ALA A 196 -15.63 -17.44 -18.66
CA ALA A 196 -14.95 -16.37 -19.42
C ALA A 196 -13.91 -15.64 -18.57
N ILE A 197 -14.21 -15.35 -17.30
CA ILE A 197 -13.28 -14.71 -16.36
C ILE A 197 -12.08 -15.61 -16.03
N VAL A 198 -12.32 -16.91 -15.83
CA VAL A 198 -11.25 -17.89 -15.57
C VAL A 198 -10.34 -18.00 -16.80
N GLN A 199 -10.90 -18.18 -18.00
CA GLN A 199 -10.13 -18.25 -19.25
C GLN A 199 -9.32 -16.97 -19.50
N PHE A 200 -9.92 -15.80 -19.24
CA PHE A 200 -9.21 -14.52 -19.35
C PHE A 200 -8.04 -14.43 -18.36
N SER A 201 -8.25 -14.82 -17.10
CA SER A 201 -7.20 -14.79 -16.08
C SER A 201 -6.06 -15.78 -16.38
N GLU A 202 -6.40 -16.98 -16.85
CA GLU A 202 -5.43 -17.98 -17.30
C GLU A 202 -4.59 -17.46 -18.48
N SER A 203 -5.22 -16.77 -19.44
CA SER A 203 -4.52 -16.16 -20.58
C SER A 203 -3.49 -15.10 -20.18
N LEU A 204 -3.67 -14.46 -19.02
CA LEU A 204 -2.79 -13.44 -18.47
C LEU A 204 -1.71 -14.01 -17.52
N ALA A 205 -1.74 -15.33 -17.28
CA ALA A 205 -0.90 -16.05 -16.32
C ALA A 205 -0.92 -15.44 -14.90
N ILE A 206 -2.08 -14.91 -14.48
CA ILE A 206 -2.35 -14.39 -13.15
C ILE A 206 -3.37 -15.30 -12.45
N HIS A 207 -3.34 -15.34 -11.11
CA HIS A 207 -4.38 -16.07 -10.37
C HIS A 207 -5.72 -15.49 -10.80
N PRO A 208 -6.78 -16.29 -11.02
CA PRO A 208 -8.11 -15.76 -11.24
C PRO A 208 -8.35 -14.75 -10.14
N ILE A 209 -8.40 -13.47 -10.49
CA ILE A 209 -8.75 -12.44 -9.53
C ILE A 209 -10.25 -12.65 -9.34
N ALA A 210 -10.57 -13.64 -8.52
CA ALA A 210 -11.88 -14.27 -8.44
C ALA A 210 -12.88 -13.41 -7.66
N ASP A 211 -12.47 -12.23 -7.19
CA ASP A 211 -13.28 -11.33 -6.38
C ASP A 211 -12.99 -9.84 -6.67
N ILE A 212 -12.54 -9.49 -7.89
CA ILE A 212 -13.05 -8.25 -8.45
C ILE A 212 -14.51 -8.55 -8.79
N GLU A 213 -15.36 -8.44 -7.76
CA GLU A 213 -16.77 -8.14 -7.97
C GLU A 213 -16.80 -7.08 -9.07
N GLN A 214 -17.49 -7.42 -10.15
CA GLN A 214 -17.79 -6.59 -11.30
C GLN A 214 -18.32 -5.18 -10.96
N LYS A 215 -18.60 -4.89 -9.69
CA LYS A 215 -18.87 -3.54 -9.21
C LYS A 215 -17.61 -2.69 -9.11
N ASP A 216 -16.47 -3.21 -8.65
CA ASP A 216 -15.34 -2.36 -8.29
C ASP A 216 -14.39 -2.02 -9.45
N CYS A 217 -14.22 -2.86 -10.48
CA CYS A 217 -13.47 -2.41 -11.68
C CYS A 217 -14.28 -1.45 -12.57
N LEU A 218 -15.61 -1.59 -12.63
CA LEU A 218 -16.48 -0.55 -13.20
C LEU A 218 -16.53 0.69 -12.30
N ARG A 219 -16.32 0.57 -10.98
CA ARG A 219 -16.18 1.69 -10.04
C ARG A 219 -14.77 2.31 -10.05
N ILE A 220 -13.73 1.60 -10.47
CA ILE A 220 -12.39 2.17 -10.66
C ILE A 220 -12.32 3.03 -11.92
N ARG A 221 -13.30 2.94 -12.84
CA ARG A 221 -13.47 3.89 -13.96
C ARG A 221 -14.77 4.71 -13.98
N LYS A 222 -15.78 4.40 -13.15
CA LYS A 222 -16.95 5.28 -12.89
C LYS A 222 -16.94 5.98 -11.52
N SER A 223 -16.00 5.70 -10.64
CA SER A 223 -15.83 6.41 -9.37
C SER A 223 -14.46 7.09 -9.31
N SER A 224 -14.37 8.15 -10.09
CA SER A 224 -13.53 9.30 -9.75
C SER A 224 -14.08 10.07 -8.53
N LEU A 225 -15.08 9.53 -7.81
CA LEU A 225 -15.89 10.26 -6.84
C LEU A 225 -16.38 9.48 -5.60
N ILE A 226 -16.23 8.16 -5.47
CA ILE A 226 -16.74 7.45 -4.27
C ILE A 226 -15.85 6.26 -3.90
N TYR A 227 -14.63 6.57 -3.48
CA TYR A 227 -13.93 5.92 -2.37
C TYR A 227 -12.83 6.90 -1.91
N TYR A 228 -13.26 7.85 -1.08
CA TYR A 228 -12.42 8.57 -0.11
C TYR A 228 -13.00 8.27 1.27
#